data_AF-A0A7W8QTJ0-F1
#
_entry.id   AF-A0A7W8QTJ0-F1
#
_cell.length_a   1.000
_cell.length_b   1.000
_cell.length_c   1.000
_cell.angle_alpha   90.00
_cell.angle_beta   90.00
_cell.angle_gamma   90.00
#
_symmetry.space_group_name_H-M   'P 1'
#
loop_
_entity.id
_entity.type
_entity.pdbx_description
1 polymer ?
#
loop_
_entity_poly.entity_id
_entity_poly.type
_entity_poly.pdbx_seq_one_letter_code
_entity_poly.pdbx_strand_id
1 'polypeptide(L)'
;MNDRHPHPRRRPGGGPRAGRGPGAGADGTDALEREYARIGRADDIDLAADLLALVPVHEGRDPGRLRAWAARAVGFGRALAAREQGPHTGAAQVVEHAAGGLAPGEVLLAEYLQAPSGDRIVVYADALDYAHRVARAAGWERDYPPSAVREAALAHEEAHRALHAGHGRALRDRIGHDLLRWGPLRLRGHVAGADEIAAHAYAHARCGLRRSPLALTAAIAATLAHHGTDPSGPDPATPTGGRP
;
A
#
# COMPACT_ATOMS: atom_id res chain seq x y z
N MET A 1 40.18 -64.02 -30.87
CA MET A 1 39.01 -63.12 -31.04
C MET A 1 38.14 -63.31 -29.80
N ASN A 2 38.63 -62.81 -28.65
CA ASN A 2 38.40 -61.47 -28.08
C ASN A 2 36.96 -61.32 -27.58
N ASP A 3 36.66 -60.93 -26.36
CA ASP A 3 37.49 -60.67 -25.18
C ASP A 3 36.56 -60.67 -23.95
N ARG A 4 37.13 -61.09 -22.82
CA ARG A 4 36.54 -60.93 -21.48
C ARG A 4 36.69 -59.48 -21.02
N HIS A 5 35.70 -58.92 -20.32
CA HIS A 5 35.90 -58.06 -19.14
C HIS A 5 34.57 -57.77 -18.39
N PRO A 6 34.50 -57.94 -17.05
CA PRO A 6 33.38 -57.50 -16.21
C PRO A 6 33.70 -56.23 -15.40
N HIS A 7 32.65 -55.50 -14.95
CA HIS A 7 32.52 -54.49 -13.86
C HIS A 7 31.73 -53.23 -14.29
N PRO A 8 31.18 -52.40 -13.37
CA PRO A 8 30.35 -52.70 -12.20
C PRO A 8 29.07 -51.82 -12.12
N ARG A 9 28.19 -52.14 -11.17
CA ARG A 9 26.96 -51.41 -10.81
C ARG A 9 27.22 -49.92 -10.54
N ARG A 10 26.53 -49.03 -11.27
CA ARG A 10 26.42 -47.60 -10.92
C ARG A 10 25.32 -47.39 -9.89
N ARG A 11 25.69 -46.78 -8.75
CA ARG A 11 24.77 -46.18 -7.77
C ARG A 11 24.13 -44.92 -8.39
N PRO A 12 22.85 -44.59 -8.12
CA PRO A 12 22.35 -43.26 -8.42
C PRO A 12 23.02 -42.25 -7.48
N GLY A 13 23.59 -41.21 -8.08
CA GLY A 13 24.25 -40.13 -7.37
C GLY A 13 23.27 -39.38 -6.48
N GLY A 14 23.70 -39.11 -5.24
CA GLY A 14 23.05 -38.15 -4.37
C GLY A 14 23.16 -36.77 -5.02
N GLY A 15 22.02 -36.20 -5.39
CA GLY A 15 21.93 -34.79 -5.75
C GLY A 15 22.30 -33.92 -4.54
N PRO A 16 22.87 -32.72 -4.76
CA PRO A 16 23.23 -31.82 -3.69
C PRO A 16 21.97 -31.45 -2.90
N ARG A 17 21.98 -31.76 -1.60
CA ARG A 17 21.07 -31.17 -0.63
C ARG A 17 21.23 -29.65 -0.75
N ALA A 18 20.19 -28.98 -1.22
CA ALA A 18 20.05 -27.54 -1.04
C ALA A 18 20.12 -27.27 0.47
N GLY A 19 21.26 -26.76 0.92
CA GLY A 19 21.42 -26.29 2.28
C GLY A 19 20.46 -25.14 2.49
N ARG A 20 19.45 -25.34 3.34
CA ARG A 20 18.82 -24.22 4.06
C ARG A 20 19.94 -23.56 4.84
N GLY A 21 20.36 -22.38 4.40
CA GLY A 21 21.23 -21.52 5.20
C GLY A 21 20.54 -21.21 6.53
N PRO A 22 21.24 -21.30 7.67
CA PRO A 22 20.70 -20.87 8.95
C PRO A 22 20.84 -19.35 9.05
N GLY A 23 19.74 -18.61 9.23
CA GLY A 23 19.79 -17.22 9.70
C GLY A 23 18.76 -16.24 9.14
N ALA A 24 18.34 -16.36 7.88
CA ALA A 24 17.54 -15.30 7.23
C ALA A 24 16.08 -15.18 7.71
N GLY A 25 15.52 -16.22 8.35
CA GLY A 25 14.11 -16.24 8.74
C GLY A 25 13.80 -15.43 10.01
N ALA A 26 14.65 -15.50 11.04
CA ALA A 26 14.41 -14.81 12.30
C ALA A 26 14.77 -13.32 12.21
N ASP A 27 15.92 -12.99 11.59
CA ASP A 27 16.39 -11.61 11.46
C ASP A 27 15.46 -10.75 10.59
N GLY A 28 14.86 -11.35 9.55
CA GLY A 28 13.90 -10.69 8.66
C GLY A 28 12.54 -10.44 9.31
N THR A 29 12.03 -11.40 10.09
CA THR A 29 10.79 -11.23 10.85
C THR A 29 10.95 -10.15 11.92
N ASP A 30 12.05 -10.19 12.68
CA ASP A 30 12.35 -9.17 13.70
C ASP A 30 12.51 -7.76 13.08
N ALA A 31 13.03 -7.66 11.86
CA ALA A 31 13.14 -6.40 11.13
C ALA A 31 11.77 -5.86 10.71
N LEU A 32 10.90 -6.71 10.17
CA LEU A 32 9.55 -6.33 9.76
C LEU A 32 8.67 -5.96 10.96
N GLU A 33 8.79 -6.64 12.09
CA GLU A 33 8.09 -6.29 13.32
C GLU A 33 8.52 -4.90 13.85
N ARG A 34 9.82 -4.61 13.84
CA ARG A 34 10.34 -3.27 14.18
C ARG A 34 9.81 -2.21 13.22
N GLU A 35 9.68 -2.56 11.95
CA GLU A 35 9.15 -1.69 10.90
C GLU A 35 7.68 -1.36 11.15
N TYR A 36 6.84 -2.36 11.40
CA TYR A 36 5.45 -2.15 11.81
C TYR A 36 5.35 -1.29 13.07
N ALA A 37 6.19 -1.53 14.08
CA ALA A 37 6.21 -0.72 15.28
C ALA A 37 6.62 0.74 15.02
N ARG A 38 7.51 0.99 14.06
CA ARG A 38 7.89 2.35 13.64
C ARG A 38 6.72 3.02 12.91
N ILE A 39 6.15 2.37 11.90
CA ILE A 39 5.00 2.86 11.13
C ILE A 39 3.82 3.16 12.06
N GLY A 40 3.55 2.25 13.01
CA GLY A 40 2.44 2.38 13.95
C GLY A 40 2.54 3.58 14.91
N ARG A 41 3.74 4.13 15.10
CA ARG A 41 4.04 5.32 15.93
C ARG A 41 4.22 6.60 15.13
N ALA A 42 4.41 6.52 13.81
CA ALA A 42 4.62 7.67 12.95
C ALA A 42 3.33 8.50 12.81
N ASP A 43 3.50 9.81 12.64
CA ASP A 43 2.38 10.68 12.32
C ASP A 43 1.99 10.56 10.83
N ASP A 44 0.74 10.87 10.49
CA ASP A 44 0.23 10.77 9.10
C ASP A 44 1.05 11.63 8.11
N ILE A 45 1.62 12.73 8.58
CA ILE A 45 2.38 13.67 7.73
C ILE A 45 3.76 13.10 7.43
N ASP A 46 4.40 12.42 8.39
CA ASP A 46 5.67 11.71 8.22
C ASP A 46 5.50 10.54 7.27
N LEU A 47 4.46 9.71 7.46
CA LEU A 47 4.15 8.62 6.54
C LEU A 47 3.88 9.11 5.12
N ALA A 48 3.15 10.22 4.99
CA ALA A 48 2.89 10.85 3.69
C ALA A 48 4.16 11.47 3.07
N ALA A 49 5.05 12.05 3.88
CA ALA A 49 6.32 12.60 3.41
C ALA A 49 7.26 11.48 2.93
N ASP A 50 7.32 10.36 3.66
CA ASP A 50 8.05 9.16 3.26
C ASP A 50 7.52 8.62 1.93
N LEU A 51 6.19 8.59 1.73
CA LEU A 51 5.58 8.21 0.46
C LEU A 51 6.01 9.14 -0.69
N LEU A 52 6.06 10.46 -0.48
CA LEU A 52 6.59 11.38 -1.49
C LEU A 52 8.08 11.12 -1.77
N ALA A 53 8.88 10.82 -0.75
CA ALA A 53 10.31 10.57 -0.93
C ALA A 53 10.60 9.32 -1.79
N LEU A 54 9.66 8.36 -1.85
CA LEU A 54 9.76 7.18 -2.71
C LEU A 54 9.47 7.48 -4.20
N VAL A 55 8.89 8.63 -4.53
CA VAL A 55 8.59 8.97 -5.93
C VAL A 55 9.87 9.48 -6.61
N PRO A 56 10.33 8.89 -7.74
CA PRO A 56 11.61 9.23 -8.36
C PRO A 56 11.80 10.72 -8.70
N VAL A 57 10.73 11.43 -9.07
CA VAL A 57 10.81 12.87 -9.40
C VAL A 57 11.10 13.76 -8.17
N HIS A 58 11.00 13.22 -6.97
CA HIS A 58 11.33 13.89 -5.71
C HIS A 58 12.70 13.49 -5.16
N GLU A 59 13.49 12.70 -5.88
CA GLU A 59 14.84 12.31 -5.44
C GLU A 59 15.71 13.56 -5.18
N GLY A 60 16.38 13.59 -4.02
CA GLY A 60 17.18 14.73 -3.58
C GLY A 60 16.40 15.99 -3.21
N ARG A 61 15.06 15.94 -3.15
CA ARG A 61 14.24 17.07 -2.70
C ARG A 61 14.40 17.29 -1.19
N ASP A 62 14.40 18.55 -0.78
CA ASP A 62 14.42 18.95 0.62
C ASP A 62 13.32 18.25 1.44
N PRO A 63 13.66 17.51 2.52
CA PRO A 63 12.68 16.79 3.34
C PRO A 63 11.64 17.71 3.98
N GLY A 64 12.03 18.92 4.40
CA GLY A 64 11.11 19.91 4.97
C GLY A 64 10.02 20.32 3.98
N ARG A 65 10.37 20.45 2.69
CA ARG A 65 9.44 20.70 1.60
C ARG A 65 8.50 19.51 1.36
N LEU A 66 8.99 18.28 1.38
CA LEU A 66 8.14 17.09 1.23
C LEU A 66 7.12 17.02 2.37
N ARG A 67 7.56 17.23 3.62
CA ARG A 67 6.67 17.30 4.79
C ARG A 67 5.63 18.41 4.67
N ALA A 68 6.01 19.58 4.16
CA ALA A 68 5.06 20.69 3.94
C ALA A 68 4.02 20.36 2.85
N TRP A 69 4.40 19.68 1.78
CA TRP A 69 3.46 19.24 0.74
C TRP A 69 2.54 18.13 1.26
N ALA A 70 3.08 17.14 1.96
CA ALA A 70 2.33 16.09 2.62
C ALA A 70 1.27 16.68 3.56
N ALA A 71 1.65 17.62 4.43
CA ALA A 71 0.72 18.28 5.35
C ALA A 71 -0.44 18.98 4.62
N ARG A 72 -0.15 19.64 3.49
CA ARG A 72 -1.16 20.33 2.66
C ARG A 72 -2.09 19.34 1.97
N ALA A 73 -1.57 18.22 1.47
CA ALA A 73 -2.36 17.15 0.86
C ALA A 73 -3.26 16.44 1.89
N VAL A 74 -2.72 16.09 3.06
CA VAL A 74 -3.50 15.52 4.18
C VAL A 74 -4.62 16.47 4.61
N GLY A 75 -4.29 17.75 4.81
CA GLY A 75 -5.29 18.77 5.17
C GLY A 75 -6.36 18.95 4.10
N PHE A 76 -6.00 18.82 2.82
CA PHE A 76 -6.95 18.87 1.71
C PHE A 76 -7.91 17.68 1.74
N GLY A 77 -7.41 16.45 1.83
CA GLY A 77 -8.23 15.24 1.86
C GLY A 77 -9.25 15.23 3.00
N ARG A 78 -8.81 15.62 4.22
CA ARG A 78 -9.69 15.76 5.38
C ARG A 78 -10.78 16.81 5.16
N ALA A 79 -10.42 17.96 4.58
CA ALA A 79 -11.39 19.02 4.28
C ALA A 79 -12.38 18.61 3.18
N LEU A 80 -11.94 17.82 2.20
CA LEU A 80 -12.82 17.27 1.17
C LEU A 80 -13.83 16.29 1.79
N ALA A 81 -13.39 15.38 2.65
CA ALA A 81 -14.29 14.45 3.37
C ALA A 81 -15.33 15.18 4.23
N ALA A 82 -14.96 16.31 4.84
CA ALA A 82 -15.89 17.13 5.62
C ALA A 82 -16.93 17.87 4.75
N ARG A 83 -16.63 18.15 3.47
CA ARG A 83 -17.54 18.82 2.54
C ARG A 83 -18.51 17.86 1.88
N GLU A 84 -18.04 16.65 1.58
CA GLU A 84 -18.81 15.57 0.95
C GLU A 84 -19.63 14.76 1.97
N GLN A 85 -20.06 15.39 3.07
CA GLN A 85 -20.88 14.75 4.11
C GLN A 85 -22.28 14.45 3.56
N GLY A 86 -22.45 13.26 2.99
CA GLY A 86 -23.71 12.70 2.51
C GLY A 86 -23.58 11.18 2.29
N PRO A 87 -24.68 10.46 2.03
CA PRO A 87 -24.61 9.08 1.55
C PRO A 87 -23.70 9.02 0.32
N HIS A 88 -22.95 7.93 0.11
CA HIS A 88 -22.24 7.73 -1.17
C HIS A 88 -23.28 7.86 -2.28
N THR A 89 -23.28 8.99 -2.98
CA THR A 89 -24.29 9.28 -3.99
C THR A 89 -23.92 8.51 -5.25
N GLY A 90 -24.13 7.19 -5.20
CA GLY A 90 -24.44 6.26 -6.29
C GLY A 90 -23.88 6.47 -7.69
N ALA A 91 -22.75 7.17 -7.86
CA ALA A 91 -22.28 7.56 -9.19
C ALA A 91 -21.51 6.43 -9.88
N ALA A 92 -20.74 5.66 -9.10
CA ALA A 92 -19.95 4.55 -9.62
C ALA A 92 -20.52 3.21 -9.16
N GLN A 93 -20.69 2.29 -10.10
CA GLN A 93 -21.06 0.91 -9.80
C GLN A 93 -19.88 0.19 -9.14
N VAL A 94 -20.08 -0.41 -7.97
CA VAL A 94 -19.06 -1.26 -7.34
C VAL A 94 -19.14 -2.67 -7.94
N VAL A 95 -18.01 -3.17 -8.42
CA VAL A 95 -17.86 -4.51 -9.00
C VAL A 95 -16.77 -5.25 -8.23
N GLU A 96 -17.04 -6.48 -7.81
CA GLU A 96 -16.07 -7.29 -7.06
C GLU A 96 -15.42 -8.31 -7.98
N HIS A 97 -14.09 -8.38 -7.95
CA HIS A 97 -13.28 -9.37 -8.63
C HIS A 97 -12.59 -10.25 -7.57
N ALA A 98 -12.67 -11.57 -7.75
CA ALA A 98 -12.07 -12.50 -6.82
C ALA A 98 -10.53 -12.43 -6.80
N ALA A 99 -9.92 -12.06 -7.93
CA ALA A 99 -8.48 -12.01 -8.10
C ALA A 99 -8.06 -10.91 -9.09
N GLY A 100 -6.78 -10.56 -9.07
CA GLY A 100 -6.17 -9.59 -10.00
C GLY A 100 -5.62 -8.36 -9.30
N GLY A 101 -5.86 -8.20 -8.00
CA GLY A 101 -5.29 -7.11 -7.21
C GLY A 101 -3.88 -7.40 -6.67
N LEU A 102 -3.33 -8.58 -6.92
CA LEU A 102 -1.97 -8.95 -6.52
C LEU A 102 -1.08 -9.21 -7.74
N ALA A 103 0.01 -8.45 -7.86
CA ALA A 103 1.06 -8.63 -8.85
C ALA A 103 2.45 -8.57 -8.18
N PRO A 104 3.53 -9.11 -8.78
CA PRO A 104 4.86 -9.05 -8.18
C PRO A 104 5.27 -7.61 -7.84
N GLY A 105 5.37 -7.31 -6.53
CA GLY A 105 5.73 -5.98 -6.03
C GLY A 105 4.60 -4.95 -5.99
N GLU A 106 3.36 -5.35 -6.31
CA GLU A 106 2.21 -4.44 -6.42
C GLU A 106 0.95 -5.03 -5.78
N VAL A 107 0.21 -4.18 -5.08
CA VAL A 107 -1.08 -4.51 -4.44
C VAL A 107 -2.07 -3.42 -4.81
N LEU A 108 -3.13 -3.81 -5.53
CA LEU A 108 -4.22 -2.94 -5.97
C LEU A 108 -5.51 -3.38 -5.26
N LEU A 109 -5.93 -2.65 -4.24
CA LEU A 109 -7.12 -3.01 -3.45
C LEU A 109 -8.41 -2.74 -4.22
N ALA A 110 -8.44 -1.61 -4.92
CA ALA A 110 -9.52 -1.18 -5.76
C ALA A 110 -8.98 -0.26 -6.86
N GLU A 111 -9.76 -0.04 -7.90
CA GLU A 111 -9.49 0.98 -8.91
C GLU A 111 -10.77 1.61 -9.43
N TYR A 112 -10.72 2.92 -9.65
CA TYR A 112 -11.76 3.67 -10.31
C TYR A 112 -11.61 3.66 -11.84
N LEU A 113 -12.65 3.21 -12.53
CA LEU A 113 -12.75 3.16 -13.99
C LEU A 113 -13.83 4.11 -14.49
N GLN A 114 -13.41 5.12 -15.24
CA GLN A 114 -14.33 6.01 -15.95
C GLN A 114 -14.74 5.39 -17.28
N ALA A 115 -16.05 5.30 -17.57
CA ALA A 115 -16.53 4.77 -18.84
C ALA A 115 -17.77 5.54 -19.35
N PRO A 116 -17.98 5.65 -20.68
CA PRO A 116 -19.19 6.26 -21.24
C PRO A 116 -20.49 5.59 -20.78
N SER A 117 -20.43 4.31 -20.41
CA SER A 117 -21.58 3.52 -19.94
C SER A 117 -21.84 3.64 -18.43
N GLY A 118 -21.08 4.49 -17.73
CA GLY A 118 -21.15 4.67 -16.29
C GLY A 118 -19.85 4.30 -15.61
N ASP A 119 -19.49 5.08 -14.60
CA ASP A 119 -18.27 4.90 -13.83
C ASP A 119 -18.37 3.66 -12.94
N ARG A 120 -17.22 3.05 -12.65
CA ARG A 120 -17.14 1.82 -11.85
C ARG A 120 -15.99 1.89 -10.87
N ILE A 121 -16.14 1.21 -9.75
CA ILE A 121 -15.06 0.90 -8.83
C ILE A 121 -14.91 -0.61 -8.81
N VAL A 122 -13.78 -1.12 -9.28
CA VAL A 122 -13.45 -2.54 -9.18
C VAL A 122 -12.75 -2.76 -7.86
N VAL A 123 -13.18 -3.76 -7.08
CA VAL A 123 -12.59 -4.14 -5.80
C VAL A 123 -12.03 -5.55 -5.91
N TYR A 124 -10.80 -5.76 -5.48
CA TYR A 124 -10.09 -7.03 -5.62
C TYR A 124 -10.02 -7.77 -4.29
N ALA A 125 -10.75 -8.89 -4.18
CA ALA A 125 -10.88 -9.64 -2.93
C ALA A 125 -9.54 -10.22 -2.43
N ASP A 126 -8.71 -10.74 -3.33
CA ASP A 126 -7.37 -11.25 -3.01
C ASP A 126 -6.46 -10.20 -2.36
N ALA A 127 -6.53 -8.96 -2.85
CA ALA A 127 -5.76 -7.83 -2.35
C ALA A 127 -6.33 -7.28 -1.03
N LEU A 128 -7.65 -7.23 -0.88
CA LEU A 128 -8.28 -6.88 0.41
C LEU A 128 -7.91 -7.88 1.50
N ASP A 129 -7.94 -9.18 1.19
CA ASP A 129 -7.52 -10.23 2.12
C ASP A 129 -6.03 -10.11 2.47
N TYR A 130 -5.18 -9.78 1.49
CA TYR A 130 -3.77 -9.52 1.72
C TYR A 130 -3.56 -8.33 2.67
N ALA A 131 -4.22 -7.20 2.42
CA ALA A 131 -4.16 -6.02 3.28
C ALA A 131 -4.64 -6.32 4.72
N HIS A 132 -5.71 -7.09 4.88
CA HIS A 132 -6.17 -7.52 6.19
C HIS A 132 -5.15 -8.42 6.90
N ARG A 133 -4.49 -9.35 6.18
CA ARG A 133 -3.41 -10.17 6.75
C ARG A 133 -2.22 -9.33 7.21
N VAL A 134 -1.83 -8.31 6.42
CA VAL A 134 -0.78 -7.35 6.80
C VAL A 134 -1.19 -6.59 8.07
N ALA A 135 -2.42 -6.08 8.14
CA ALA A 135 -2.91 -5.40 9.32
C ALA A 135 -2.90 -6.31 10.55
N ARG A 136 -3.27 -7.58 10.41
CA ARG A 136 -3.19 -8.58 11.48
C ARG A 136 -1.75 -8.83 11.93
N ALA A 137 -0.82 -9.01 10.99
CA ALA A 137 0.61 -9.18 11.28
C ALA A 137 1.20 -7.97 12.01
N ALA A 138 0.76 -6.76 11.68
CA ALA A 138 1.15 -5.53 12.36
C ALA A 138 0.45 -5.32 13.73
N GLY A 139 -0.45 -6.21 14.15
CA GLY A 139 -1.22 -6.10 15.39
C GLY A 139 -2.37 -5.07 15.32
N TRP A 140 -2.80 -4.70 14.12
CA TRP A 140 -3.82 -3.67 13.85
C TRP A 140 -5.17 -4.25 13.41
N GLU A 141 -5.42 -5.54 13.63
CA GLU A 141 -6.65 -6.23 13.22
C GLU A 141 -7.93 -5.51 13.70
N ARG A 142 -7.90 -4.94 14.92
CA ARG A 142 -9.03 -4.17 15.47
C ARG A 142 -9.26 -2.82 14.77
N ASP A 143 -8.21 -2.25 14.19
CA ASP A 143 -8.27 -1.00 13.41
C ASP A 143 -8.73 -1.26 11.98
N TYR A 144 -8.44 -2.46 11.46
CA TYR A 144 -8.69 -2.88 10.09
C TYR A 144 -9.34 -4.27 10.03
N PRO A 145 -10.57 -4.44 10.55
CA PRO A 145 -11.38 -5.61 10.20
C PRO A 145 -11.61 -5.63 8.67
N PRO A 146 -11.92 -6.79 8.06
CA PRO A 146 -12.05 -6.90 6.60
C PRO A 146 -13.00 -5.87 5.99
N SER A 147 -14.12 -5.58 6.67
CA SER A 147 -15.06 -4.53 6.25
C SER A 147 -14.44 -3.14 6.25
N ALA A 148 -13.64 -2.78 7.27
CA ALA A 148 -12.98 -1.47 7.31
C ALA A 148 -11.93 -1.32 6.20
N VAL A 149 -11.21 -2.40 5.86
CA VAL A 149 -10.27 -2.39 4.72
C VAL A 149 -11.02 -2.11 3.42
N ARG A 150 -12.14 -2.80 3.19
CA ARG A 150 -13.00 -2.60 2.01
C ARG A 150 -13.55 -1.19 1.93
N GLU A 151 -14.14 -0.69 3.02
CA GLU A 151 -14.71 0.66 3.05
C GLU A 151 -13.64 1.74 2.87
N ALA A 152 -12.43 1.54 3.42
CA ALA A 152 -11.31 2.45 3.20
C ALA A 152 -10.86 2.48 1.73
N ALA A 153 -10.80 1.32 1.06
CA ALA A 153 -10.47 1.23 -0.35
C ALA A 153 -11.53 1.94 -1.22
N LEU A 154 -12.82 1.73 -0.94
CA LEU A 154 -13.91 2.42 -1.65
C LEU A 154 -13.86 3.95 -1.45
N ALA A 155 -13.64 4.41 -0.22
CA ALA A 155 -13.52 5.83 0.06
C ALA A 155 -12.27 6.44 -0.59
N HIS A 156 -11.19 5.68 -0.73
CA HIS A 156 -9.99 6.11 -1.47
C HIS A 156 -10.31 6.33 -2.96
N GLU A 157 -10.98 5.38 -3.62
CA GLU A 157 -11.39 5.54 -5.02
C GLU A 157 -12.42 6.66 -5.23
N GLU A 158 -13.32 6.87 -4.27
CA GLU A 158 -14.24 8.01 -4.29
C GLU A 158 -13.49 9.35 -4.26
N ALA A 159 -12.41 9.44 -3.48
CA ALA A 159 -11.55 10.61 -3.45
C ALA A 159 -10.88 10.86 -4.81
N HIS A 160 -10.34 9.82 -5.45
CA HIS A 160 -9.77 9.91 -6.80
C HIS A 160 -10.79 10.38 -7.82
N ARG A 161 -12.01 9.85 -7.79
CA ARG A 161 -13.11 10.35 -8.61
C ARG A 161 -13.38 11.83 -8.38
N ALA A 162 -13.44 12.28 -7.12
CA ALA A 162 -13.67 13.70 -6.81
C ALA A 162 -12.52 14.61 -7.29
N LEU A 163 -11.27 14.13 -7.18
CA LEU A 163 -10.08 14.80 -7.68
C LEU A 163 -10.11 14.93 -9.21
N HIS A 164 -10.47 13.87 -9.92
CA HIS A 164 -10.67 13.87 -11.38
C HIS A 164 -11.85 14.75 -11.82
N ALA A 165 -12.93 14.79 -11.03
CA ALA A 165 -14.12 15.61 -11.28
C ALA A 165 -13.95 17.11 -10.99
N GLY A 166 -12.72 17.59 -10.75
CA GLY A 166 -12.41 19.02 -10.68
C GLY A 166 -11.68 19.48 -9.42
N HIS A 167 -11.64 18.66 -8.37
CA HIS A 167 -10.93 19.02 -7.13
C HIS A 167 -9.39 18.98 -7.28
N GLY A 168 -8.85 18.33 -8.31
CA GLY A 168 -7.41 18.26 -8.55
C GLY A 168 -6.74 19.63 -8.76
N ARG A 169 -7.45 20.62 -9.34
CA ARG A 169 -6.91 21.99 -9.44
C ARG A 169 -6.80 22.64 -8.06
N ALA A 170 -7.84 22.52 -7.24
CA ALA A 170 -7.85 23.06 -5.89
C ALA A 170 -6.77 22.41 -5.01
N LEU A 171 -6.48 21.12 -5.20
CA LEU A 171 -5.36 20.45 -4.54
C LEU A 171 -4.02 21.07 -4.95
N ARG A 172 -3.77 21.26 -6.26
CA ARG A 172 -2.53 21.91 -6.74
C ARG A 172 -2.36 23.32 -6.15
N ASP A 173 -3.44 24.09 -6.14
CA ASP A 173 -3.43 25.44 -5.58
C ASP A 173 -3.14 25.44 -4.07
N ARG A 174 -3.72 24.47 -3.34
CA ARG A 174 -3.48 24.28 -1.90
C ARG A 174 -2.03 23.85 -1.61
N ILE A 175 -1.47 22.93 -2.39
CA ILE A 175 -0.08 22.49 -2.28
C ILE A 175 0.86 23.66 -2.54
N GLY A 176 0.51 24.52 -3.51
CA GLY A 176 1.22 25.77 -3.75
C GLY A 176 2.66 25.58 -4.24
N HIS A 177 2.94 24.51 -4.98
CA HIS A 177 4.20 24.34 -5.68
C HIS A 177 4.24 25.30 -6.88
N ASP A 178 5.17 26.25 -6.89
CA ASP A 178 5.38 27.15 -8.03
C ASP A 178 6.31 26.47 -9.05
N LEU A 179 5.82 26.23 -10.27
CA LEU A 179 6.64 25.78 -11.40
C LEU A 179 7.33 26.95 -12.09
N LEU A 180 6.56 28.02 -12.30
CA LEU A 180 7.05 29.23 -12.94
C LEU A 180 6.48 30.44 -12.21
N ARG A 181 7.35 31.42 -11.98
CA ARG A 181 6.95 32.73 -11.50
C ARG A 181 7.46 33.78 -12.47
N TRP A 182 6.55 34.55 -13.04
CA TRP A 182 6.87 35.69 -13.90
C TRP A 182 6.15 36.93 -13.37
N GLY A 183 6.87 37.77 -12.60
CA GLY A 183 6.29 38.93 -11.93
C GLY A 183 5.16 38.53 -10.95
N PRO A 184 3.93 39.06 -11.10
CA PRO A 184 2.78 38.67 -10.28
C PRO A 184 2.18 37.32 -10.71
N LEU A 185 2.49 36.82 -11.91
CA LEU A 185 1.93 35.57 -12.43
C LEU A 185 2.64 34.36 -11.81
N ARG A 186 1.84 33.38 -11.37
CA ARG A 186 2.31 32.10 -10.83
C ARG A 186 1.66 30.95 -11.54
N LEU A 187 2.46 30.06 -12.09
CA LEU A 187 2.01 28.77 -12.59
C LEU A 187 2.22 27.72 -11.51
N ARG A 188 1.14 27.07 -11.07
CA ARG A 188 1.18 26.03 -10.04
C ARG A 188 1.45 24.66 -10.66
N GLY A 189 2.38 23.94 -10.06
CA GLY A 189 2.72 22.57 -10.41
C GLY A 189 1.90 21.53 -9.72
N HIS A 190 1.78 20.40 -10.38
CA HIS A 190 1.41 19.15 -9.76
C HIS A 190 2.62 18.60 -8.97
N VAL A 191 2.35 18.02 -7.80
CA VAL A 191 3.31 17.26 -7.02
C VAL A 191 2.87 15.81 -7.12
N ALA A 192 3.67 14.99 -7.81
CA ALA A 192 3.39 13.56 -7.97
C ALA A 192 3.23 12.89 -6.59
N GLY A 193 2.17 12.10 -6.43
CA GLY A 193 1.81 11.40 -5.19
C GLY A 193 0.99 12.23 -4.17
N ALA A 194 0.73 13.51 -4.43
CA ALA A 194 -0.06 14.32 -3.51
C ALA A 194 -1.58 14.04 -3.58
N ASP A 195 -2.06 13.57 -4.73
CA ASP A 195 -3.38 12.98 -4.91
C ASP A 195 -3.58 11.73 -4.07
N GLU A 196 -2.63 10.79 -4.11
CA GLU A 196 -2.67 9.58 -3.27
C GLU A 196 -2.74 9.90 -1.77
N ILE A 197 -1.95 10.87 -1.31
CA ILE A 197 -1.98 11.34 0.08
C ILE A 197 -3.33 11.97 0.42
N ALA A 198 -3.88 12.78 -0.48
CA ALA A 198 -5.21 13.37 -0.29
C ALA A 198 -6.30 12.29 -0.25
N ALA A 199 -6.22 11.25 -1.09
CA ALA A 199 -7.15 10.14 -1.13
C ALA A 199 -7.11 9.30 0.16
N HIS A 200 -5.92 8.97 0.67
CA HIS A 200 -5.80 8.30 1.96
C HIS A 200 -6.33 9.14 3.13
N ALA A 201 -6.04 10.45 3.14
CA ALA A 201 -6.55 11.34 4.18
C ALA A 201 -8.07 11.54 4.11
N TYR A 202 -8.63 11.56 2.90
CA TYR A 202 -10.08 11.51 2.69
C TYR A 202 -10.67 10.22 3.26
N ALA A 203 -10.15 9.05 2.86
CA ALA A 203 -10.63 7.76 3.34
C ALA A 203 -10.54 7.63 4.86
N HIS A 204 -9.44 8.08 5.48
CA HIS A 204 -9.28 8.13 6.93
C HIS A 204 -10.43 8.89 7.60
N ALA A 205 -10.67 10.13 7.15
CA ALA A 205 -11.71 10.98 7.72
C ALA A 205 -13.12 10.46 7.43
N ARG A 206 -13.35 9.93 6.21
CA ARG A 206 -14.65 9.47 5.75
C ARG A 206 -15.11 8.17 6.42
N CYS A 207 -14.17 7.28 6.73
CA CYS A 207 -14.43 6.01 7.41
C CYS A 207 -14.30 6.10 8.93
N GLY A 208 -13.79 7.23 9.48
CA GLY A 208 -13.62 7.41 10.92
C GLY A 208 -12.66 6.40 11.56
N LEU A 209 -11.65 5.97 10.79
CA LEU A 209 -10.71 4.94 11.24
C LEU A 209 -9.84 5.48 12.39
N ARG A 210 -9.44 4.59 13.30
CA ARG A 210 -8.50 4.94 14.36
C ARG A 210 -7.06 5.08 13.83
N ARG A 211 -6.73 4.29 12.81
CA ARG A 211 -5.43 4.28 12.14
C ARG A 211 -5.62 4.70 10.69
N SER A 212 -4.70 5.52 10.19
CA SER A 212 -4.76 6.05 8.84
C SER A 212 -4.47 4.99 7.78
N PRO A 213 -5.16 5.00 6.62
CA PRO A 213 -4.82 4.17 5.47
C PRO A 213 -3.38 4.33 4.99
N LEU A 214 -2.73 5.49 5.23
CA LEU A 214 -1.30 5.67 4.95
C LEU A 214 -0.43 4.67 5.72
N ALA A 215 -0.77 4.37 6.98
CA ALA A 215 -0.04 3.39 7.77
C ALA A 215 -0.22 1.97 7.22
N LEU A 216 -1.42 1.65 6.71
CA LEU A 216 -1.67 0.35 6.07
C LEU A 216 -0.89 0.22 4.76
N THR A 217 -0.88 1.27 3.92
CA THR A 217 -0.06 1.31 2.70
C THR A 217 1.42 1.16 3.00
N ALA A 218 1.94 1.87 4.00
CA ALA A 218 3.34 1.73 4.43
C ALA A 218 3.65 0.32 4.92
N ALA A 219 2.74 -0.31 5.68
CA ALA A 219 2.92 -1.69 6.13
C ALA A 219 2.86 -2.70 4.98
N ILE A 220 2.00 -2.48 3.98
CA ILE A 220 1.96 -3.29 2.75
C ILE A 220 3.29 -3.16 2.01
N ALA A 221 3.80 -1.94 1.79
CA ALA A 221 5.08 -1.70 1.14
C ALA A 221 6.25 -2.38 1.89
N ALA A 222 6.29 -2.26 3.21
CA ALA A 222 7.26 -2.96 4.05
C ALA A 222 7.16 -4.48 3.89
N THR A 223 5.95 -5.03 3.88
CA THR A 223 5.71 -6.47 3.71
C THR A 223 6.17 -6.95 2.34
N LEU A 224 5.86 -6.21 1.27
CA LEU A 224 6.30 -6.51 -0.09
C LEU A 224 7.83 -6.53 -0.20
N ALA A 225 8.52 -5.61 0.47
CA ALA A 225 9.98 -5.58 0.48
C ALA A 225 10.63 -6.79 1.19
N HIS A 226 9.95 -7.39 2.17
CA HIS A 226 10.48 -8.53 2.94
C HIS A 226 10.02 -9.90 2.41
N HIS A 227 8.79 -10.00 1.92
CA HIS A 227 8.13 -11.27 1.61
C HIS A 227 7.50 -11.31 0.21
N GLY A 228 7.52 -10.21 -0.54
CA GLY A 228 6.79 -10.10 -1.80
C GLY A 228 5.28 -10.25 -1.62
N THR A 229 4.58 -10.69 -2.67
CA THR A 229 3.14 -10.98 -2.65
C THR A 229 2.82 -12.43 -2.26
N ASP A 230 3.79 -13.18 -1.75
CA ASP A 230 3.59 -14.59 -1.40
C ASP A 230 2.39 -14.76 -0.45
N PRO A 231 1.43 -15.65 -0.77
CA PRO A 231 0.25 -15.91 0.06
C PRO A 231 0.57 -16.37 1.49
N SER A 232 1.83 -16.72 1.79
CA SER A 232 2.30 -17.28 3.06
C SER A 232 2.88 -16.24 4.05
N GLY A 233 2.68 -14.93 3.83
CA GLY A 233 3.11 -13.87 4.77
C GLY A 233 2.67 -14.10 6.24
N PRO A 234 3.40 -13.54 7.22
CA PRO A 234 3.96 -14.24 8.38
C PRO A 234 2.91 -15.03 9.17
N ASP A 235 3.22 -16.30 9.38
CA ASP A 235 2.41 -17.23 10.16
C ASP A 235 2.37 -16.78 11.63
N PRO A 236 1.19 -16.50 12.22
CA PRO A 236 1.09 -16.28 13.65
C PRO A 236 1.13 -17.63 14.35
N ALA A 237 2.22 -17.84 15.08
CA ALA A 237 2.41 -18.84 16.13
C ALA A 237 2.35 -20.31 15.68
N THR A 238 3.52 -20.95 15.60
CA THR A 238 3.63 -22.33 16.09
C THR A 238 4.04 -22.26 17.57
N PRO A 239 3.21 -22.70 18.53
CA PRO A 239 3.68 -22.90 19.90
C PRO A 239 4.66 -24.07 19.90
N THR A 240 5.95 -23.79 20.05
CA THR A 240 6.93 -24.80 20.47
C THR A 240 6.76 -25.04 21.96
N GLY A 241 6.16 -26.17 22.32
CA GLY A 241 6.24 -26.64 23.70
C GLY A 241 5.12 -27.58 24.10
N GLY A 242 5.19 -28.82 23.66
CA GLY A 242 4.37 -29.87 24.25
C GLY A 242 4.71 -31.23 23.67
N ARG A 243 5.63 -31.94 24.32
CA ARG A 243 5.71 -33.40 24.23
C ARG A 243 6.22 -34.00 25.55
N PRO A 244 5.86 -35.26 25.81
CA PRO A 244 5.16 -35.73 27.00
C PRO A 244 6.04 -35.99 28.23
#